data_AF-A0A0G0BY31-F1
#
_entry.id   AF-A0A0G0BY31-F1
#
_cell.length_a   1.000
_cell.length_b   1.000
_cell.length_c   1.000
_cell.angle_alpha   90.00
_cell.angle_beta   90.00
_cell.angle_gamma   90.00
#
_symmetry.space_group_name_H-M   'P 1'
#
loop_
_entity.id
_entity.type
_entity.pdbx_description
1 polymer ?
#
loop_
_entity_poly.entity_id
_entity_poly.type
_entity_poly.pdbx_seq_one_letter_code
_entity_poly.pdbx_strand_id
1 'polypeptide(L)'
;MKKSILLFTFIFLTVSSLAVFAQSGAQQGGSPDTVISTQQGANSQKCIDVTRKVDLVTERYNENQEKYMNAFENVFKNVEALALKFKADGYDTAQLEQHLEEYNNMVQNASRYYNEFKVGMDNSKKGVCGNSDADAGQEFNTARTQLMECKNEMLQLRTFAQETLKQDLLDLKSQVVE
;
A
#
# COMPACT_ATOMS: atom_id res chain seq x y z
N MET A 1 -37.19 15.84 1.25
CA MET A 1 -35.85 16.01 1.84
C MET A 1 -35.84 15.40 3.23
N LYS A 2 -35.27 14.21 3.41
CA LYS A 2 -35.17 13.53 4.71
C LYS A 2 -33.70 13.43 5.08
N LYS A 3 -33.28 14.15 6.13
CA LYS A 3 -31.95 14.06 6.72
C LYS A 3 -31.97 12.93 7.75
N SER A 4 -31.37 11.78 7.44
CA SER A 4 -31.08 10.75 8.44
C SER A 4 -29.69 11.02 9.02
N ILE A 5 -29.66 11.52 10.25
CA ILE A 5 -28.48 11.62 11.09
C ILE A 5 -28.30 10.25 11.74
N LEU A 6 -27.28 9.50 11.31
CA LEU A 6 -26.88 8.23 11.91
C LEU A 6 -25.73 8.50 12.88
N LEU A 7 -26.10 8.58 14.17
CA LEU A 7 -25.18 8.59 15.30
C LEU A 7 -24.49 7.22 15.37
N PHE A 8 -23.18 7.18 15.09
CA PHE A 8 -22.34 6.01 15.32
C PHE A 8 -21.75 6.08 16.72
N THR A 9 -22.24 5.20 17.59
CA THR A 9 -21.80 5.02 18.97
C THR A 9 -20.42 4.34 18.99
N PHE A 10 -19.39 5.08 19.37
CA PHE A 10 -18.04 4.55 19.63
C PHE A 10 -18.02 3.88 21.02
N ILE A 11 -17.94 2.55 21.05
CA ILE A 11 -17.66 1.80 22.28
C ILE A 11 -16.14 1.67 22.41
N PHE A 12 -15.57 2.48 23.30
CA PHE A 12 -14.18 2.37 23.77
C PHE A 12 -14.10 1.22 24.79
N LEU A 13 -13.46 0.11 24.41
CA LEU A 13 -13.10 -0.98 25.33
C LEU A 13 -11.61 -0.86 25.64
N THR A 14 -11.29 -0.13 26.71
CA THR A 14 -9.95 -0.05 27.29
C THR A 14 -9.69 -1.29 28.15
N VAL A 15 -8.90 -2.22 27.65
CA VAL A 15 -8.30 -3.27 28.49
C VAL A 15 -6.92 -2.79 28.93
N SER A 16 -6.88 -2.25 30.14
CA SER A 16 -5.65 -1.95 30.87
C SER A 16 -5.13 -3.24 31.49
N SER A 17 -3.93 -3.68 31.11
CA SER A 17 -3.17 -4.66 31.89
C SER A 17 -1.75 -4.15 32.02
N LEU A 18 -1.52 -3.47 33.15
CA LEU A 18 -0.20 -3.11 33.64
C LEU A 18 0.44 -4.38 34.22
N ALA A 19 1.55 -4.82 33.64
CA ALA A 19 2.50 -5.69 34.33
C ALA A 19 3.83 -4.95 34.42
N VAL A 20 4.03 -4.30 35.56
CA VAL A 20 5.31 -3.76 35.99
C VAL A 20 6.11 -4.91 36.58
N PHE A 21 7.17 -5.33 35.90
CA PHE A 21 8.23 -6.13 36.53
C PHE A 21 9.53 -5.34 36.45
N ALA A 22 9.87 -4.71 37.58
CA ALA A 22 11.20 -4.23 37.88
C ALA A 22 11.67 -4.99 39.13
N GLN A 23 12.69 -5.83 38.98
CA GLN A 23 13.58 -6.14 40.09
C GLN A 23 14.99 -6.37 39.57
N SER A 24 15.85 -5.43 39.97
CA SER A 24 17.29 -5.39 39.84
C SER A 24 17.97 -6.36 40.81
N GLY A 25 19.07 -6.97 40.38
CA GLY A 25 20.01 -7.69 41.22
C GLY A 25 21.38 -7.73 40.55
N ALA A 26 22.38 -7.16 41.22
CA ALA A 26 23.70 -6.85 40.69
C ALA A 26 24.75 -7.94 40.99
N GLN A 27 25.74 -8.02 40.08
CA GLN A 27 27.19 -8.29 40.24
C GLN A 27 27.74 -9.59 40.86
N GLN A 28 28.57 -10.29 40.06
CA GLN A 28 30.02 -10.61 40.24
C GLN A 28 30.37 -11.70 39.20
N GLY A 29 31.32 -11.56 38.27
CA GLY A 29 32.76 -11.29 38.43
C GLY A 29 33.53 -12.51 37.88
N GLY A 30 34.19 -12.40 36.71
CA GLY A 30 34.95 -13.51 36.13
C GLY A 30 35.61 -13.21 34.77
N SER A 31 36.94 -13.02 34.82
CA SER A 31 38.02 -12.99 33.81
C SER A 31 37.82 -12.57 32.33
N PRO A 32 38.77 -11.79 31.79
CA PRO A 32 38.92 -11.54 30.35
C PRO A 32 39.82 -12.61 29.75
N ASP A 33 39.27 -13.48 28.91
CA ASP A 33 39.99 -14.10 27.77
C ASP A 33 39.10 -15.20 27.18
N THR A 34 38.33 -14.85 26.15
CA THR A 34 38.11 -15.63 24.92
C THR A 34 37.25 -14.78 23.99
N VAL A 35 37.86 -14.27 22.93
CA VAL A 35 37.19 -13.63 21.80
C VAL A 35 36.53 -14.71 20.93
N ILE A 36 35.42 -14.35 20.27
CA ILE A 36 34.86 -14.89 19.01
C ILE A 36 33.59 -15.76 19.11
N SER A 37 32.50 -15.12 18.66
CA SER A 37 31.28 -15.67 18.03
C SER A 37 30.28 -16.47 18.87
N THR A 38 29.48 -15.77 19.67
CA THR A 38 28.11 -16.21 20.02
C THR A 38 27.02 -15.29 19.46
N GLN A 39 27.39 -14.28 18.67
CA GLN A 39 26.47 -13.39 17.95
C GLN A 39 26.02 -13.97 16.59
N GLN A 40 26.02 -15.31 16.48
CA GLN A 40 25.60 -16.03 15.28
C GLN A 40 24.42 -16.98 15.53
N GLY A 41 24.06 -17.22 16.80
CA GLY A 41 22.95 -18.13 17.18
C GLY A 41 21.60 -17.44 17.40
N ALA A 42 21.59 -16.26 18.05
CA ALA A 42 20.37 -15.48 18.32
C ALA A 42 19.83 -14.74 17.08
N ASN A 43 20.65 -14.64 16.03
CA ASN A 43 20.30 -14.07 14.73
C ASN A 43 19.64 -15.08 13.77
N SER A 44 19.41 -16.35 14.16
CA SER A 44 18.81 -17.36 13.27
C SER A 44 17.28 -17.42 13.36
N GLN A 45 16.69 -17.65 14.55
CA GLN A 45 15.25 -17.88 14.67
C GLN A 45 14.41 -16.60 14.43
N LYS A 46 14.84 -15.46 14.99
CA LYS A 46 14.15 -14.17 14.78
C LYS A 46 14.19 -13.76 13.30
N CYS A 47 15.32 -13.95 12.63
CA CYS A 47 15.46 -13.71 11.19
C CYS A 47 14.55 -14.64 10.38
N ILE A 48 14.50 -15.94 10.70
CA ILE A 48 13.61 -16.91 10.04
C ILE A 48 12.14 -16.51 10.23
N ASP A 49 11.74 -16.16 11.45
CA ASP A 49 10.34 -15.82 11.74
C ASP A 49 9.91 -14.50 11.09
N VAL A 50 10.78 -13.49 11.09
CA VAL A 50 10.51 -12.23 10.39
C VAL A 50 10.49 -12.43 8.88
N THR A 51 11.44 -13.17 8.31
CA THR A 51 11.46 -13.50 6.88
C THR A 51 10.17 -14.20 6.47
N ARG A 52 9.76 -15.25 7.18
CA ARG A 52 8.50 -15.96 6.91
C ARG A 52 7.30 -15.03 6.97
N LYS A 53 7.22 -14.14 7.98
CA LYS A 53 6.10 -13.19 8.10
C LYS A 53 6.09 -12.16 6.99
N VAL A 54 7.25 -11.61 6.65
CA VAL A 54 7.43 -10.65 5.54
C VAL A 54 7.00 -11.30 4.23
N ASP A 55 7.47 -12.51 3.94
CA ASP A 55 7.15 -13.22 2.71
C ASP A 55 5.65 -13.52 2.62
N LEU A 56 5.02 -14.02 3.71
CA LEU A 56 3.58 -14.26 3.76
C LEU A 56 2.75 -12.99 3.55
N VAL A 57 3.19 -11.86 4.11
CA VAL A 57 2.50 -10.58 3.95
C VAL A 57 2.67 -10.06 2.53
N THR A 58 3.90 -10.03 2.01
CA THR A 58 4.19 -9.53 0.66
C THR A 58 3.49 -10.39 -0.39
N GLU A 59 3.47 -11.72 -0.24
CA GLU A 59 2.79 -12.62 -1.19
C GLU A 59 1.29 -12.35 -1.26
N ARG A 60 0.62 -12.25 -0.11
CA ARG A 60 -0.80 -11.89 -0.06
C ARG A 60 -1.08 -10.58 -0.79
N TYR A 61 -0.19 -9.60 -0.67
CA TYR A 61 -0.37 -8.33 -1.36
C TYR A 61 0.01 -8.40 -2.84
N ASN A 62 0.97 -9.23 -3.26
CA ASN A 62 1.33 -9.42 -4.67
C ASN A 62 0.13 -9.95 -5.46
N GLU A 63 -0.51 -11.02 -4.96
CA GLU A 63 -1.68 -11.64 -5.61
C GLU A 63 -2.83 -10.63 -5.80
N ASN A 64 -3.08 -9.82 -4.77
CA ASN A 64 -4.14 -8.81 -4.83
C ASN A 64 -3.75 -7.63 -5.71
N GLN A 65 -2.50 -7.17 -5.64
CA GLN A 65 -2.04 -6.02 -6.41
C GLN A 65 -2.13 -6.30 -7.92
N GLU A 66 -1.65 -7.45 -8.39
CA GLU A 66 -1.73 -7.79 -9.81
C GLU A 66 -3.19 -7.78 -10.29
N LYS A 67 -4.09 -8.41 -9.53
CA LYS A 67 -5.52 -8.44 -9.85
C LYS A 67 -6.12 -7.04 -10.01
N TYR A 68 -5.86 -6.14 -9.05
CA TYR A 68 -6.44 -4.80 -9.09
C TYR A 68 -5.78 -3.89 -10.12
N MET A 69 -4.45 -3.95 -10.26
CA MET A 69 -3.75 -3.15 -11.27
C MET A 69 -4.16 -3.55 -12.69
N ASN A 70 -4.28 -4.85 -12.97
CA ASN A 70 -4.82 -5.32 -14.25
C ASN A 70 -6.24 -4.78 -14.50
N ALA A 71 -7.08 -4.71 -13.46
CA ALA A 71 -8.42 -4.14 -13.59
C ALA A 71 -8.38 -2.65 -13.94
N PHE A 72 -7.54 -1.86 -13.28
CA PHE A 72 -7.40 -0.43 -13.56
C PHE A 72 -6.79 -0.16 -14.94
N GLU A 73 -5.77 -0.91 -15.35
CA GLU A 73 -5.22 -0.82 -16.70
C GLU A 73 -6.24 -1.17 -17.78
N ASN A 74 -7.09 -2.18 -17.53
CA ASN A 74 -8.16 -2.53 -18.44
C ASN A 74 -9.20 -1.42 -18.55
N VAL A 75 -9.53 -0.74 -17.44
CA VAL A 75 -10.39 0.46 -17.49
C VAL A 75 -9.76 1.54 -18.37
N PHE A 76 -8.49 1.88 -18.14
CA PHE A 76 -7.77 2.87 -18.94
C PHE A 76 -7.80 2.52 -20.43
N LYS A 77 -7.37 1.32 -20.82
CA LYS A 77 -7.33 0.85 -22.22
C LYS A 77 -8.70 0.89 -22.88
N ASN A 78 -9.75 0.47 -22.17
CA ASN A 78 -11.11 0.48 -22.71
C ASN A 78 -11.64 1.90 -22.92
N VAL A 79 -11.42 2.80 -21.95
CA VAL A 79 -11.88 4.19 -22.06
C VAL A 79 -11.07 4.95 -23.11
N GLU A 80 -9.77 4.71 -23.22
CA GLU A 80 -8.90 5.25 -24.28
C GLU A 80 -9.38 4.81 -25.68
N ALA A 81 -9.69 3.52 -25.86
CA ALA A 81 -10.24 3.02 -27.12
C ALA A 81 -11.59 3.68 -27.48
N LEU A 82 -12.44 3.94 -26.49
CA LEU A 82 -13.69 4.69 -26.69
C LEU A 82 -13.44 6.15 -27.05
N ALA A 83 -12.51 6.82 -26.37
CA ALA A 83 -12.13 8.21 -26.68
C ALA A 83 -11.64 8.32 -28.13
N LEU A 84 -10.77 7.41 -28.58
CA LEU A 84 -10.31 7.38 -29.97
C LEU A 84 -11.45 7.19 -30.97
N LYS A 85 -12.41 6.33 -30.66
CA LYS A 85 -13.60 6.13 -31.51
C LYS A 85 -14.46 7.40 -31.57
N PHE A 86 -14.79 7.98 -30.42
CA PHE A 86 -15.58 9.22 -30.37
C PHE A 86 -14.89 10.37 -31.10
N LYS A 87 -13.57 10.50 -30.95
CA LYS A 87 -12.79 11.48 -31.69
C LYS A 87 -12.86 11.28 -33.21
N ALA A 88 -12.77 10.03 -33.66
CA ALA A 88 -12.93 9.69 -35.08
C ALA A 88 -14.35 9.97 -35.61
N ASP A 89 -15.36 9.82 -34.75
CA ASP A 89 -16.77 10.14 -35.03
C ASP A 89 -17.07 11.66 -34.92
N GLY A 90 -16.07 12.49 -34.59
CA GLY A 90 -16.17 13.96 -34.57
C GLY A 90 -16.62 14.57 -33.24
N TYR A 91 -16.66 13.79 -32.17
CA TYR A 91 -16.95 14.30 -30.82
C TYR A 91 -15.77 15.09 -30.25
N ASP A 92 -16.04 16.07 -29.40
CA ASP A 92 -15.01 16.75 -28.62
C ASP A 92 -14.65 15.93 -27.38
N THR A 93 -13.51 15.24 -27.45
CA THR A 93 -12.99 14.34 -26.41
C THR A 93 -11.98 15.00 -25.47
N ALA A 94 -11.73 16.31 -25.57
CA ALA A 94 -10.64 16.96 -24.85
C ALA A 94 -10.65 16.73 -23.33
N GLN A 95 -11.83 16.84 -22.70
CA GLN A 95 -11.98 16.63 -21.26
C GLN A 95 -11.73 15.16 -20.86
N LEU A 96 -12.26 14.21 -21.64
CA LEU A 96 -12.05 12.78 -21.40
C LEU A 96 -10.57 12.41 -21.54
N GLU A 97 -9.88 12.95 -22.53
CA GLU A 97 -8.44 12.73 -22.74
C GLU A 97 -7.61 13.26 -21.56
N GLN A 98 -7.95 14.45 -21.05
CA GLN A 98 -7.31 15.02 -19.86
C GLN A 98 -7.53 14.14 -18.62
N HIS A 99 -8.76 13.72 -18.35
CA HIS A 99 -9.04 12.87 -17.19
C HIS A 99 -8.45 11.45 -17.34
N LEU A 100 -8.29 10.94 -18.56
CA LEU A 100 -7.56 9.70 -18.83
C LEU A 100 -6.07 9.81 -18.47
N GLU A 101 -5.43 10.94 -18.77
CA GLU A 101 -4.04 11.21 -18.36
C GLU A 101 -3.91 11.23 -16.82
N GLU A 102 -4.83 11.92 -16.14
CA GLU A 102 -4.89 11.93 -14.67
C GLU A 102 -5.08 10.51 -14.11
N TYR A 103 -6.01 9.74 -14.66
CA TYR A 103 -6.25 8.36 -14.28
C TYR A 103 -4.99 7.49 -14.43
N ASN A 104 -4.27 7.63 -15.54
CA ASN A 104 -3.02 6.90 -15.77
C ASN A 104 -1.93 7.29 -14.76
N ASN A 105 -1.82 8.56 -14.40
CA ASN A 105 -0.91 9.02 -13.36
C ASN A 105 -1.24 8.38 -12.00
N MET A 106 -2.52 8.24 -11.67
CA MET A 106 -2.95 7.55 -10.45
C MET A 106 -2.61 6.05 -10.47
N VAL A 107 -2.73 5.39 -11.64
CA VAL A 107 -2.29 3.99 -11.82
C VAL A 107 -0.78 3.86 -11.56
N GLN A 108 0.01 4.78 -12.10
CA GLN A 108 1.46 4.80 -11.89
C GLN A 108 1.84 5.07 -10.43
N ASN A 109 1.14 5.98 -9.75
CA ASN A 109 1.31 6.25 -8.32
C ASN A 109 1.03 5.03 -7.46
N ALA A 110 -0.09 4.34 -7.70
CA ALA A 110 -0.45 3.13 -6.96
C ALA A 110 0.64 2.05 -7.12
N SER A 111 1.15 1.86 -8.34
CA SER A 111 2.27 0.94 -8.61
C SER A 111 3.55 1.36 -7.89
N ARG A 112 3.89 2.66 -7.90
CA ARG A 112 5.06 3.19 -7.19
C ARG A 112 4.99 2.93 -5.68
N TYR A 113 3.90 3.32 -5.02
CA TYR A 113 3.71 3.11 -3.58
C TYR A 113 3.78 1.62 -3.21
N TYR A 114 3.24 0.75 -4.07
CA TYR A 114 3.34 -0.69 -3.85
C TYR A 114 4.79 -1.20 -3.93
N ASN A 115 5.56 -0.73 -4.91
CA ASN A 115 6.97 -1.09 -5.03
C ASN A 115 7.79 -0.58 -3.83
N GLU A 116 7.50 0.63 -3.35
CA GLU A 116 8.13 1.18 -2.15
C GLU A 116 7.78 0.39 -0.89
N PHE A 117 6.53 -0.08 -0.76
CA PHE A 117 6.14 -1.03 0.28
C PHE A 117 7.00 -2.31 0.22
N LYS A 118 7.15 -2.92 -0.96
CA LYS A 118 7.97 -4.14 -1.13
C LYS A 118 9.42 -3.92 -0.74
N VAL A 119 10.01 -2.80 -1.16
CA VAL A 119 11.39 -2.42 -0.82
C VAL A 119 11.54 -2.26 0.69
N GLY A 120 10.65 -1.52 1.35
CA GLY A 120 10.71 -1.34 2.80
C GLY A 120 10.53 -2.66 3.57
N MET A 121 9.66 -3.56 3.10
CA MET A 121 9.53 -4.90 3.67
C MET A 121 10.83 -5.71 3.53
N ASP A 122 11.47 -5.69 2.36
CA ASP A 122 12.74 -6.40 2.14
C ASP A 122 13.90 -5.80 2.96
N ASN A 123 13.96 -4.48 3.09
CA ASN A 123 14.93 -3.79 3.93
C ASN A 123 14.73 -4.10 5.42
N SER A 124 13.48 -4.16 5.89
CA SER A 124 13.17 -4.54 7.27
C SER A 124 13.68 -5.95 7.58
N LYS A 125 13.54 -6.89 6.63
CA LYS A 125 14.10 -8.24 6.71
C LYS A 125 15.62 -8.20 6.80
N LYS A 126 16.30 -7.43 5.92
CA LYS A 126 17.76 -7.29 5.95
C LYS A 126 18.26 -6.73 7.28
N GLY A 127 17.60 -5.71 7.82
CA GLY A 127 17.95 -5.10 9.11
C GLY A 127 17.81 -6.08 10.29
N VAL A 128 16.73 -6.87 10.34
CA VAL A 128 16.57 -7.90 11.39
C VAL A 128 17.61 -9.01 11.28
N CYS A 129 17.98 -9.40 10.06
CA CYS A 129 18.91 -10.49 9.81
C CYS A 129 20.39 -10.07 9.88
N GLY A 130 20.69 -8.80 10.17
CA GLY A 130 22.07 -8.27 10.23
C GLY A 130 22.75 -8.11 8.87
N ASN A 131 21.95 -8.06 7.79
CA ASN A 131 22.42 -7.90 6.41
C ASN A 131 22.31 -6.43 5.92
N SER A 132 22.04 -5.49 6.83
CA SER A 132 21.91 -4.07 6.55
C SER A 132 22.06 -3.27 7.85
N ASP A 133 22.63 -2.07 7.76
CA ASP A 133 22.68 -1.10 8.86
C ASP A 133 21.34 -0.33 9.02
N ALA A 134 20.38 -0.56 8.12
CA ALA A 134 19.07 0.07 8.17
C ALA A 134 18.29 -0.34 9.43
N ASP A 135 17.64 0.63 10.08
CA ASP A 135 16.74 0.38 11.19
C ASP A 135 15.50 -0.38 10.70
N ALA A 136 15.41 -1.66 11.06
CA ALA A 136 14.33 -2.53 10.60
C ALA A 136 12.93 -2.04 11.03
N GLY A 137 12.82 -1.38 12.19
CA GLY A 137 11.56 -0.83 12.68
C GLY A 137 11.12 0.38 11.86
N GLN A 138 12.06 1.26 11.51
CA GLN A 138 11.82 2.39 10.61
C GLN A 138 11.40 1.91 9.23
N GLU A 139 12.12 0.97 8.63
CA GLU A 139 11.80 0.40 7.30
C GLU A 139 10.40 -0.23 7.29
N PHE A 140 10.02 -0.96 8.34
CA PHE A 140 8.68 -1.53 8.47
C PHE A 140 7.59 -0.44 8.58
N ASN A 141 7.84 0.62 9.34
CA ASN A 141 6.90 1.74 9.46
C ASN A 141 6.73 2.48 8.13
N THR A 142 7.83 2.73 7.41
CA THR A 142 7.79 3.31 6.06
C THR A 142 6.99 2.42 5.12
N ALA A 143 7.28 1.11 5.09
CA ALA A 143 6.54 0.16 4.26
C ALA A 143 5.03 0.20 4.55
N ARG A 144 4.65 0.27 5.83
CA ARG A 144 3.24 0.37 6.24
C ARG A 144 2.58 1.64 5.70
N THR A 145 3.26 2.79 5.77
CA THR A 145 2.76 4.05 5.20
C THR A 145 2.56 3.92 3.70
N GLN A 146 3.56 3.38 3.00
CA GLN A 146 3.51 3.17 1.54
C GLN A 146 2.35 2.26 1.12
N LEU A 147 2.08 1.21 1.89
CA LEU A 147 0.92 0.35 1.64
C LEU A 147 -0.41 1.09 1.86
N MET A 148 -0.48 2.00 2.82
CA MET A 148 -1.68 2.81 3.05
C MET A 148 -1.90 3.81 1.91
N GLU A 149 -0.84 4.46 1.43
CA GLU A 149 -0.87 5.35 0.27
C GLU A 149 -1.31 4.60 -0.99
N CYS A 150 -0.74 3.42 -1.25
CA CYS A 150 -1.18 2.54 -2.33
C CYS A 150 -2.68 2.23 -2.24
N LYS A 151 -3.19 1.84 -1.06
CA LYS A 151 -4.63 1.54 -0.88
C LYS A 151 -5.51 2.75 -1.10
N ASN A 152 -5.06 3.93 -0.66
CA ASN A 152 -5.80 5.17 -0.87
C ASN A 152 -5.87 5.52 -2.35
N GLU A 153 -4.76 5.43 -3.07
CA GLU A 153 -4.70 5.67 -4.52
C GLU A 153 -5.63 4.71 -5.28
N MET A 154 -5.65 3.42 -4.91
CA MET A 154 -6.55 2.43 -5.51
C MET A 154 -8.03 2.73 -5.26
N LEU A 155 -8.37 3.27 -4.09
CA LEU A 155 -9.73 3.74 -3.80
C LEU A 155 -10.08 4.94 -4.68
N GLN A 156 -9.18 5.91 -4.78
CA GLN A 156 -9.36 7.08 -5.62
C GLN A 156 -9.49 6.69 -7.10
N LEU A 157 -8.70 5.75 -7.61
CA LEU A 157 -8.83 5.20 -8.96
C LEU A 157 -10.23 4.65 -9.21
N ARG A 158 -10.74 3.83 -8.27
CA ARG A 158 -12.10 3.30 -8.40
C ARG A 158 -13.13 4.42 -8.45
N THR A 159 -13.05 5.39 -7.55
CA THR A 159 -13.98 6.52 -7.50
C THR A 159 -13.90 7.36 -8.77
N PHE A 160 -12.70 7.70 -9.22
CA PHE A 160 -12.47 8.51 -10.42
C PHE A 160 -13.01 7.84 -11.68
N ALA A 161 -12.84 6.52 -11.82
CA ALA A 161 -13.45 5.78 -12.93
C ALA A 161 -14.99 5.82 -12.88
N GLN A 162 -15.57 5.71 -11.69
CA GLN A 162 -17.03 5.63 -11.51
C GLN A 162 -17.74 6.96 -11.61
N GLU A 163 -17.09 8.04 -11.18
CA GLU A 163 -17.68 9.37 -11.05
C GLU A 163 -17.21 10.29 -12.18
N THR A 164 -15.92 10.31 -12.49
CA THR A 164 -15.35 11.23 -13.49
C THR A 164 -15.42 10.64 -14.90
N LEU A 165 -14.69 9.55 -15.16
CA LEU A 165 -14.62 8.98 -16.53
C LEU A 165 -15.99 8.54 -17.05
N LYS A 166 -16.84 8.00 -16.16
CA LYS A 166 -18.22 7.66 -16.52
C LYS A 166 -19.03 8.90 -16.91
N GLN A 167 -18.88 10.01 -16.18
CA GLN A 167 -19.63 11.23 -16.49
C GLN A 167 -19.15 11.83 -17.80
N ASP A 168 -17.84 11.88 -18.05
CA ASP A 168 -17.29 12.35 -19.33
C ASP A 168 -17.88 11.57 -20.51
N LEU A 169 -17.97 10.24 -20.40
CA LEU A 169 -18.58 9.39 -21.43
C LEU A 169 -20.08 9.66 -21.62
N LEU A 170 -20.81 10.01 -20.57
CA LEU A 170 -22.22 10.41 -20.66
C LEU A 170 -22.37 11.79 -21.31
N ASP A 171 -21.48 12.72 -21.00
CA ASP A 171 -21.48 14.07 -21.55
C ASP A 171 -21.16 14.04 -23.05
N LEU A 172 -20.24 13.17 -23.50
CA LEU A 172 -20.00 12.92 -24.91
C LEU A 172 -21.27 12.50 -25.65
N LYS A 173 -22.07 11.60 -25.07
CA LYS A 173 -23.34 11.17 -25.67
C LYS A 173 -24.31 12.34 -25.87
N SER A 174 -24.24 13.38 -25.03
CA SER A 174 -25.13 14.55 -25.13
C SER A 174 -24.72 15.55 -26.23
N GLN A 175 -23.49 15.47 -26.76
CA GLN A 175 -23.02 16.36 -27.83
C GLN A 175 -23.74 16.13 -29.16
N VAL A 176 -24.23 14.91 -29.39
CA VAL A 176 -25.09 14.59 -30.53
C VAL A 176 -26.53 14.71 -30.05
N VAL A 177 -27.11 15.88 -30.28
CA VAL A 177 -28.57 16.05 -30.28
C VAL A 177 -29.06 15.46 -31.61
N GLU A 178 -29.80 14.35 -31.56
CA GLU A 178 -30.60 13.90 -32.72
C GLU A 178 -31.63 14.96 -33.12
#